data_AF-A0A0C2G9Y0-F1
#
_entry.id   AF-A0A0C2G9Y0-F1
#
_cell.length_a   1.000
_cell.length_b   1.000
_cell.length_c   1.000
_cell.angle_alpha   90.00
_cell.angle_beta   90.00
_cell.angle_gamma   90.00
#
_symmetry.space_group_name_H-M   'P 1'
#
loop_
_entity.id
_entity.type
_entity.pdbx_description
1 polymer ?
#
loop_
_entity_poly.entity_id
_entity_poly.type
_entity_poly.pdbx_seq_one_letter_code
_entity_poly.pdbx_strand_id
1 'polypeptide(L)'
;MNNGQRTSRYNLRSRRQVNYKEFLTLLQMTNVPLILTVLLTMVVMGESSQTASLIPSLHLGNYSQTRSIRCIEGGVDLISTKQAPYEVCAEEFCRVYDTPQVKETVRFPSQVVLHEHRVQWKFINDESVNTIETTCPPAPFCEHIDCTFCSAVIFNPECWPFKAILATTVLLYFVITGCYVFLYVPLTLGTPLRIFTSFVWGCIRRLIMSMARVLRRRTRDRLRPVDLVELLALICMVCLVRDAQTCQKVNLFSHVSTVCSQSNEGQLCKMQLSEVLMINPFKREACFKLLRNETSLHEVRFQWKSLALICEPETSLFTRDTGYHVVDSKRCPHTGSCKGKKCASTNSASFMPELERGNKYPGTTACVESCGGPGCDCFYWSSGCLFYRIYLTPSSSQVYEIFHCTRWSEAAKVEIKHFDTIQGKTRTYIAHMRPNIPVAWNSFSFTLSSVTVPPTPLLNTHFITDGNNTAIWDSHMIPPLQCPNKFAAETLNCTVVEDCTCYPAETQANCKCREANISVWSNNVQHMLPIVQPAVSFARTNHGQVRATIQNMITAEIILNIQLEN
;
A
#
# COMPACT_ATOMS: atom_id res chain seq x y z
N MET A 1 -20.90 -2.09 78.95
CA MET A 1 -21.11 -3.01 77.82
C MET A 1 -20.31 -2.51 76.63
N ASN A 2 -19.46 -3.40 76.09
CA ASN A 2 -18.72 -3.40 74.82
C ASN A 2 -17.71 -2.29 74.46
N ASN A 3 -16.47 -2.55 74.90
CA ASN A 3 -15.26 -2.73 74.08
C ASN A 3 -15.37 -2.48 72.56
N GLY A 4 -14.55 -1.55 72.06
CA GLY A 4 -14.25 -1.37 70.63
C GLY A 4 -12.75 -1.31 70.39
N GLN A 5 -12.09 -2.48 70.37
CA GLN A 5 -10.71 -2.65 69.93
C GLN A 5 -10.59 -2.33 68.44
N ARG A 6 -9.73 -1.37 68.08
CA ARG A 6 -9.26 -1.18 66.70
C ARG A 6 -8.20 -2.25 66.41
N THR A 7 -8.58 -3.23 65.60
CA THR A 7 -7.69 -4.29 65.10
C THR A 7 -6.83 -3.79 63.92
N SER A 8 -5.52 -3.94 64.13
CA SER A 8 -4.45 -4.25 63.17
C SER A 8 -4.72 -4.05 61.66
N ARG A 9 -4.04 -3.07 61.06
CA ARG A 9 -3.74 -3.08 59.61
C ARG A 9 -2.86 -4.29 59.29
N TYR A 10 -3.31 -5.10 58.34
CA TYR A 10 -2.54 -6.20 57.80
C TYR A 10 -1.25 -5.68 57.14
N ASN A 11 -0.15 -6.34 57.52
CA ASN A 11 1.22 -6.04 57.16
C ASN A 11 1.67 -7.09 56.14
N LEU A 12 1.82 -6.72 54.87
CA LEU A 12 2.35 -7.61 53.83
C LEU A 12 3.75 -7.15 53.42
N ARG A 13 4.73 -7.98 53.84
CA ARG A 13 6.13 -8.12 53.39
C ARG A 13 7.20 -7.15 53.95
N SER A 14 8.04 -7.71 54.83
CA SER A 14 9.35 -7.19 55.23
C SER A 14 10.30 -7.08 54.03
N ARG A 15 10.84 -5.89 53.77
CA ARG A 15 11.99 -5.71 52.87
C ARG A 15 13.28 -5.82 53.68
N ARG A 16 14.13 -6.78 53.31
CA ARG A 16 15.52 -6.87 53.79
C ARG A 16 16.26 -5.60 53.34
N GLN A 17 16.86 -4.85 54.28
CA GLN A 17 17.70 -3.72 53.93
C GLN A 17 18.94 -4.22 53.18
N VAL A 18 19.13 -3.73 51.95
CA VAL A 18 20.31 -3.99 51.15
C VAL A 18 21.41 -3.04 51.61
N ASN A 19 22.52 -3.59 52.08
CA ASN A 19 23.70 -2.83 52.50
C ASN A 19 24.55 -2.50 51.26
N TYR A 20 24.50 -1.26 50.79
CA TYR A 20 25.22 -0.80 49.59
C TYR A 20 26.74 -0.69 49.76
N LYS A 21 27.30 -1.08 50.92
CA LYS A 21 28.76 -1.09 51.14
C LYS A 21 29.49 -2.31 50.56
N GLU A 22 28.79 -3.35 50.12
CA GLU A 22 29.41 -4.51 49.46
C GLU A 22 29.55 -4.38 47.93
N PHE A 23 28.87 -3.42 47.29
CA PHE A 23 28.96 -3.24 45.83
C PHE A 23 30.09 -2.29 45.39
N LEU A 24 30.67 -1.53 46.33
CA LEU A 24 31.76 -0.59 46.04
C LEU A 24 33.15 -1.24 46.02
N THR A 25 33.31 -2.49 46.46
CA THR A 25 34.59 -3.19 46.49
C THR A 25 34.91 -3.95 45.19
N LEU A 26 33.96 -4.05 44.24
CA LEU A 26 34.17 -4.73 42.96
C LEU A 26 34.67 -3.83 41.82
N LEU A 27 34.78 -2.51 42.04
CA LEU A 27 35.21 -1.54 41.03
C LEU A 27 36.64 -1.00 41.24
N GLN A 28 37.36 -1.54 42.23
CA GLN A 28 38.79 -1.28 42.42
C GLN A 28 39.61 -2.51 42.07
N MET A 29 39.67 -2.88 40.79
CA MET A 29 40.78 -3.67 40.28
C MET A 29 41.27 -3.09 38.95
N THR A 30 42.40 -2.40 39.09
CA THR A 30 43.40 -2.10 38.08
C THR A 30 43.67 -3.29 37.14
N ASN A 31 43.59 -3.05 35.82
CA ASN A 31 44.42 -3.63 34.74
C ASN A 31 43.63 -3.78 33.43
N VAL A 32 43.49 -2.66 32.72
CA VAL A 32 42.91 -2.58 31.37
C VAL A 32 43.80 -3.15 30.23
N PRO A 33 45.12 -3.43 30.35
CA PRO A 33 45.88 -3.91 29.20
C PRO A 33 45.85 -5.44 29.01
N LEU A 34 45.26 -6.22 29.94
CA LEU A 34 45.28 -7.69 29.87
C LEU A 34 44.02 -8.31 29.22
N ILE A 35 42.93 -7.55 29.11
CA ILE A 35 41.67 -8.02 28.50
C ILE A 35 41.74 -7.90 26.95
N LEU A 36 42.57 -6.98 26.45
CA LEU A 36 42.75 -6.76 25.01
C LEU A 36 43.59 -7.85 24.33
N THR A 37 44.45 -8.55 25.07
CA THR A 37 45.30 -9.63 24.53
C THR A 37 44.58 -10.97 24.44
N VAL A 38 43.56 -11.22 25.26
CA VAL A 38 42.77 -12.46 25.25
C VAL A 38 41.72 -12.47 24.12
N LEU A 39 41.26 -11.29 23.66
CA LEU A 39 40.32 -11.16 22.54
C LEU A 39 40.99 -11.29 21.15
N LEU A 40 42.33 -11.17 21.08
CA LEU A 40 43.10 -11.25 19.83
C LEU A 40 43.58 -12.67 19.48
N THR A 41 43.45 -13.64 20.39
CA THR A 41 43.90 -15.03 20.17
C THR A 41 42.78 -16.00 19.74
N MET A 42 41.54 -15.54 19.58
CA MET A 42 40.41 -16.37 19.09
C MET A 42 40.10 -16.15 17.59
N VAL A 43 40.94 -15.42 16.85
CA VAL A 43 40.77 -15.13 15.41
C VAL A 43 41.63 -16.05 14.51
N VAL A 44 42.37 -17.00 15.08
CA VAL A 44 43.12 -17.99 14.30
C VAL A 44 42.59 -19.36 14.67
N MET A 45 42.09 -20.08 13.65
CA MET A 45 41.47 -21.41 13.65
C MET A 45 39.93 -21.42 13.62
N GLY A 46 39.43 -21.45 12.39
CA GLY A 46 38.03 -21.67 12.04
C GLY A 46 37.92 -21.98 10.56
N GLU A 47 38.58 -23.04 10.11
CA GLU A 47 38.25 -23.69 8.84
C GLU A 47 36.94 -24.47 9.01
N SER A 48 36.00 -24.27 8.10
CA SER A 48 34.90 -25.22 7.90
C SER A 48 34.58 -25.36 6.42
N SER A 49 35.08 -26.45 5.86
CA SER A 49 34.39 -27.41 4.99
C SER A 49 33.38 -26.86 3.97
N GLN A 50 33.81 -26.85 2.70
CA GLN A 50 32.93 -26.91 1.55
C GLN A 50 32.27 -28.30 1.50
N THR A 51 30.94 -28.36 1.61
CA THR A 51 30.16 -29.53 1.19
C THR A 51 29.43 -29.17 -0.09
N ALA A 52 29.90 -29.72 -1.20
CA ALA A 52 29.17 -29.76 -2.46
C ALA A 52 27.90 -30.61 -2.27
N SER A 53 26.73 -30.00 -2.47
CA SER A 53 25.47 -30.72 -2.56
C SER A 53 25.24 -31.19 -4.00
N LEU A 54 25.06 -32.49 -4.12
CA LEU A 54 24.75 -33.22 -5.36
C LEU A 54 23.40 -32.75 -5.93
N ILE A 55 23.42 -32.38 -7.21
CA ILE A 55 22.23 -32.15 -8.04
C ILE A 55 21.60 -33.51 -8.34
N PRO A 56 20.32 -33.77 -8.02
CA PRO A 56 19.60 -34.88 -8.61
C PRO A 56 19.17 -34.48 -10.03
N SER A 57 19.78 -35.10 -11.04
CA SER A 57 19.31 -35.08 -12.41
C SER A 57 17.95 -35.76 -12.49
N LEU A 58 16.89 -35.00 -12.74
CA LEU A 58 15.54 -35.52 -12.92
C LEU A 58 15.28 -35.75 -14.40
N HIS A 59 14.88 -37.00 -14.69
CA HIS A 59 14.60 -37.57 -15.99
C HIS A 59 13.61 -36.74 -16.83
N LEU A 60 13.93 -36.65 -18.11
CA LEU A 60 13.09 -36.13 -19.19
C LEU A 60 11.86 -37.03 -19.36
N GLY A 61 10.69 -36.55 -18.93
CA GLY A 61 9.41 -37.21 -19.08
C GLY A 61 8.33 -36.24 -19.55
N ASN A 62 7.85 -36.46 -20.77
CA ASN A 62 6.65 -35.98 -21.47
C ASN A 62 6.15 -34.54 -21.25
N TYR A 63 6.10 -33.83 -22.38
CA TYR A 63 5.63 -32.47 -22.60
C TYR A 63 4.16 -32.28 -22.16
N SER A 64 3.98 -31.96 -20.88
CA SER A 64 2.78 -31.36 -20.31
C SER A 64 3.20 -29.98 -19.82
N GLN A 65 2.45 -28.93 -20.19
CA GLN A 65 2.75 -27.51 -19.95
C GLN A 65 3.20 -27.26 -18.50
N THR A 66 4.51 -27.23 -18.26
CA THR A 66 5.06 -27.21 -16.90
C THR A 66 5.38 -25.78 -16.52
N ARG A 67 4.50 -25.19 -15.70
CA ARG A 67 4.80 -23.98 -14.94
C ARG A 67 5.00 -24.37 -13.49
N SER A 68 6.12 -23.98 -12.90
CA SER A 68 6.37 -24.20 -11.48
C SER A 68 6.95 -22.94 -10.83
N ILE A 69 6.51 -22.72 -9.60
CA ILE A 69 7.00 -21.68 -8.71
C ILE A 69 7.65 -22.36 -7.51
N ARG A 70 8.85 -21.90 -7.15
CA ARG A 70 9.58 -22.41 -5.98
C ARG A 70 10.10 -21.25 -5.16
N CYS A 71 9.80 -21.24 -3.87
CA CYS A 71 10.36 -20.27 -2.94
C CYS A 71 11.87 -20.48 -2.79
N ILE A 72 12.60 -19.37 -2.79
CA ILE A 72 14.02 -19.27 -2.44
C ILE A 72 14.16 -18.22 -1.33
N GLU A 73 15.31 -18.17 -0.66
CA GLU A 73 15.57 -17.12 0.34
C GLU A 73 15.49 -15.74 -0.33
N GLY A 74 14.57 -14.89 0.14
CA GLY A 74 14.36 -13.53 -0.39
C GLY A 74 13.63 -13.42 -1.73
N GLY A 75 13.02 -14.50 -2.24
CA GLY A 75 12.39 -14.46 -3.56
C GLY A 75 11.73 -15.75 -4.03
N VAL A 76 11.49 -15.85 -5.35
CA VAL A 76 10.98 -17.05 -6.01
C VAL A 76 11.73 -17.35 -7.31
N ASP A 77 11.93 -18.64 -7.57
CA ASP A 77 12.35 -19.17 -8.87
C ASP A 77 11.10 -19.59 -9.66
N LEU A 78 11.01 -19.10 -10.89
CA LEU A 78 9.93 -19.37 -11.84
C LEU A 78 10.49 -20.19 -12.99
N ILE A 79 9.81 -21.28 -13.33
CA ILE A 79 10.11 -22.10 -14.50
C ILE A 79 8.88 -22.08 -15.39
N SER A 80 9.04 -21.61 -16.62
CA SER A 80 7.97 -21.52 -17.61
C SER A 80 8.48 -21.91 -18.99
N THR A 81 7.86 -22.90 -19.61
CA THR A 81 8.19 -23.28 -21.00
C THR A 81 7.55 -22.36 -22.05
N LYS A 82 6.61 -21.47 -21.65
CA LYS A 82 5.92 -20.53 -22.54
C LYS A 82 6.46 -19.11 -22.34
N GLN A 83 6.93 -18.49 -23.43
CA GLN A 83 7.41 -17.11 -23.46
C GLN A 83 6.23 -16.14 -23.67
N ALA A 84 5.35 -16.03 -22.68
CA ALA A 84 4.24 -15.07 -22.69
C ALA A 84 4.37 -14.11 -21.50
N PRO A 85 4.05 -12.81 -21.66
CA PRO A 85 4.15 -11.83 -20.59
C PRO A 85 3.41 -12.28 -19.33
N TYR A 86 4.02 -12.03 -18.17
CA TYR A 86 3.43 -12.36 -16.88
C TYR A 86 3.79 -11.32 -15.82
N GLU A 87 3.01 -11.33 -14.74
CA GLU A 87 3.18 -10.48 -13.57
C GLU A 87 3.41 -11.34 -12.33
N VAL A 88 4.32 -10.93 -11.47
CA VAL A 88 4.64 -11.61 -10.21
C VAL A 88 4.49 -10.61 -9.08
N CYS A 89 3.61 -10.90 -8.14
CA CYS A 89 3.32 -10.06 -6.99
C CYS A 89 3.63 -10.78 -5.70
N ALA A 90 4.30 -10.12 -4.76
CA ALA A 90 4.40 -10.53 -3.36
C ALA A 90 3.85 -9.40 -2.50
N GLU A 91 2.72 -9.66 -1.83
CA GLU A 91 1.95 -8.63 -1.13
C GLU A 91 1.71 -7.38 -2.00
N GLU A 92 2.32 -6.26 -1.66
CA GLU A 92 2.18 -4.97 -2.35
C GLU A 92 3.20 -4.73 -3.47
N PHE A 93 4.19 -5.60 -3.61
CA PHE A 93 5.24 -5.47 -4.62
C PHE A 93 4.96 -6.35 -5.84
N CYS A 94 4.65 -5.73 -6.97
CA CYS A 94 4.42 -6.41 -8.25
C CYS A 94 5.50 -6.05 -9.28
N ARG A 95 5.94 -7.04 -10.07
CA ARG A 95 6.87 -6.85 -11.18
C ARG A 95 6.37 -7.57 -12.43
N VAL A 96 6.49 -6.90 -13.57
CA VAL A 96 6.05 -7.41 -14.88
C VAL A 96 7.23 -7.77 -15.75
N TYR A 97 7.07 -8.86 -16.48
CA TYR A 97 8.07 -9.43 -17.39
C TYR A 97 7.45 -9.57 -18.78
N ASP A 98 7.77 -8.64 -19.67
CA ASP A 98 7.23 -8.62 -21.05
C ASP A 98 7.86 -9.71 -21.93
N THR A 99 9.14 -9.99 -21.73
CA THR A 99 9.90 -11.02 -22.48
C THR A 99 10.57 -12.00 -21.52
N PRO A 100 9.80 -12.94 -20.95
CA PRO A 100 10.30 -13.80 -19.88
C PRO A 100 11.26 -14.88 -20.37
N GLN A 101 12.17 -15.27 -19.49
CA GLN A 101 13.09 -16.38 -19.70
C GLN A 101 12.46 -17.71 -19.24
N VAL A 102 13.01 -18.83 -19.71
CA VAL A 102 12.52 -20.17 -19.31
C VAL A 102 12.67 -20.39 -17.80
N LYS A 103 13.75 -19.87 -17.23
CA LYS A 103 14.00 -19.83 -15.80
C LYS A 103 14.28 -18.38 -15.40
N GLU A 104 13.56 -17.90 -14.40
CA GLU A 104 13.63 -16.51 -13.96
C GLU A 104 13.60 -16.45 -12.43
N THR A 105 14.50 -15.66 -11.85
CA THR A 105 14.58 -15.49 -10.39
C THR A 105 14.07 -14.09 -10.04
N VAL A 106 13.02 -14.03 -9.22
CA VAL A 106 12.39 -12.79 -8.77
C VAL A 106 12.78 -12.56 -7.31
N ARG A 107 13.44 -11.43 -7.03
CA ARG A 107 13.79 -11.00 -5.66
C ARG A 107 12.78 -9.96 -5.19
N PHE A 108 12.40 -10.05 -3.91
CA PHE A 108 11.46 -9.13 -3.29
C PHE A 108 12.17 -8.22 -2.28
N PRO A 109 11.65 -7.00 -2.02
CA PRO A 109 12.23 -6.11 -1.01
C PRO A 109 12.24 -6.73 0.39
N SER A 110 13.27 -6.40 1.18
CA SER A 110 13.46 -6.83 2.57
C SER A 110 12.22 -6.65 3.48
N GLN A 111 11.38 -5.64 3.21
CA GLN A 111 10.16 -5.34 3.94
C GLN A 111 9.07 -6.39 3.73
N VAL A 112 8.96 -6.95 2.53
CA VAL A 112 7.96 -7.97 2.17
C VAL A 112 8.38 -9.33 2.70
N VAL A 113 9.67 -9.65 2.61
CA VAL A 113 10.20 -10.97 2.97
C VAL A 113 10.43 -11.15 4.47
N LEU A 114 10.26 -10.10 5.29
CA LEU A 114 10.43 -10.17 6.75
C LEU A 114 9.46 -11.16 7.42
N HIS A 115 8.28 -11.34 6.83
CA HIS A 115 7.23 -12.23 7.32
C HIS A 115 6.89 -13.29 6.28
N GLU A 116 6.12 -14.28 6.71
CA GLU A 116 5.49 -15.22 5.78
C GLU A 116 4.60 -14.43 4.82
N HIS A 117 4.90 -14.50 3.53
CA HIS A 117 4.27 -13.68 2.51
C HIS A 117 3.75 -14.55 1.37
N ARG A 118 2.61 -14.14 0.81
CA ARG A 118 1.98 -14.84 -0.32
C ARG A 118 2.48 -14.25 -1.63
N VAL A 119 3.01 -15.12 -2.48
CA VAL A 119 3.45 -14.80 -3.84
C VAL A 119 2.41 -15.29 -4.83
N GLN A 120 2.03 -14.41 -5.75
CA GLN A 120 1.09 -14.66 -6.83
C GLN A 120 1.80 -14.49 -8.16
N TRP A 121 1.70 -15.50 -9.01
CA TRP A 121 2.19 -15.48 -10.39
C TRP A 121 1.01 -15.50 -11.35
N LYS A 122 0.82 -14.39 -12.05
CA LYS A 122 -0.31 -14.11 -12.94
C LYS A 122 0.14 -14.10 -14.39
N PHE A 123 -0.55 -14.85 -15.23
CA PHE A 123 -0.24 -14.95 -16.67
C PHE A 123 -1.51 -15.20 -17.49
N ILE A 124 -1.43 -14.89 -18.78
CA ILE A 124 -2.53 -15.09 -19.72
C ILE A 124 -2.33 -16.42 -20.47
N ASN A 125 -3.35 -17.27 -20.42
CA ASN A 125 -3.39 -18.57 -21.08
C ASN A 125 -4.70 -18.68 -21.85
N ASP A 126 -4.62 -18.80 -23.18
CA ASP A 126 -5.76 -18.99 -24.09
C ASP A 126 -6.93 -18.06 -23.75
N GLU A 127 -6.63 -16.75 -23.69
CA GLU A 127 -7.56 -15.64 -23.39
C GLU A 127 -8.12 -15.58 -21.95
N SER A 128 -7.66 -16.44 -21.04
CA SER A 128 -8.04 -16.41 -19.62
C SER A 128 -6.86 -16.06 -18.71
N VAL A 129 -7.11 -15.26 -17.67
CA VAL A 129 -6.10 -14.99 -16.64
C VAL A 129 -6.02 -16.19 -15.70
N ASN A 130 -4.83 -16.75 -15.60
CA ASN A 130 -4.52 -17.80 -14.66
C ASN A 130 -3.54 -17.28 -13.61
N THR A 131 -3.73 -17.72 -12.37
CA THR A 131 -2.89 -17.35 -11.23
C THR A 131 -2.42 -18.60 -10.51
N ILE A 132 -1.12 -18.66 -10.22
CA ILE A 132 -0.51 -19.66 -9.35
C ILE A 132 -0.11 -18.93 -8.07
N GLU A 133 -0.57 -19.44 -6.92
CA GLU A 133 -0.23 -18.87 -5.62
C GLU A 133 0.68 -19.82 -4.84
N THR A 134 1.64 -19.25 -4.11
CA THR A 134 2.44 -19.98 -3.12
C THR A 134 2.69 -19.09 -1.92
N THR A 135 2.97 -19.68 -0.77
CA THR A 135 3.32 -18.94 0.44
C THR A 135 4.77 -19.24 0.77
N CYS A 136 5.59 -18.20 0.87
CA CYS A 136 7.02 -18.32 1.11
C CYS A 136 7.36 -17.97 2.58
N PRO A 137 8.34 -18.68 3.17
CA PRO A 137 8.77 -18.42 4.55
C PRO A 137 9.47 -17.06 4.69
N PRO A 138 9.55 -16.52 5.91
CA PRO A 138 10.28 -15.30 6.19
C PRO A 138 11.78 -15.47 5.94
N ALA A 139 12.43 -14.39 5.53
CA ALA A 139 13.87 -14.31 5.25
C ALA A 139 14.54 -13.23 6.14
N PRO A 140 15.83 -13.38 6.48
CA PRO A 140 16.55 -12.44 7.33
C PRO A 140 16.67 -11.05 6.67
N PHE A 141 16.22 -10.02 7.37
CA PHE A 141 16.14 -8.65 6.85
C PHE A 141 17.48 -8.11 6.34
N CYS A 142 18.56 -8.22 7.14
CA CYS A 142 19.85 -7.60 6.82
C CYS A 142 20.57 -8.23 5.61
N GLU A 143 20.37 -9.52 5.34
CA GLU A 143 21.02 -10.23 4.22
C GLU A 143 20.40 -9.89 2.86
N HIS A 144 19.25 -9.22 2.85
CA HIS A 144 18.47 -8.91 1.65
C HIS A 144 18.29 -7.40 1.44
N ILE A 145 19.21 -6.61 2.00
CA ILE A 145 19.34 -5.18 1.70
C ILE A 145 20.37 -5.02 0.57
N ASP A 146 19.90 -4.85 -0.66
CA ASP A 146 20.74 -4.70 -1.87
C ASP A 146 21.24 -3.25 -2.09
N CYS A 147 21.44 -2.48 -1.02
CA CYS A 147 21.93 -1.10 -1.10
C CYS A 147 23.01 -0.81 -0.05
N THR A 148 24.06 -0.11 -0.45
CA THR A 148 25.16 0.29 0.46
C THR A 148 24.87 1.61 1.19
N PHE A 149 24.05 2.49 0.60
CA PHE A 149 23.63 3.76 1.20
C PHE A 149 22.15 4.02 0.89
N CYS A 150 21.27 3.67 1.82
CA CYS A 150 19.82 3.84 1.72
C CYS A 150 19.23 3.99 3.12
N SER A 151 18.00 4.51 3.23
CA SER A 151 17.32 4.69 4.51
C SER A 151 17.27 3.40 5.34
N ALA A 152 17.05 2.25 4.68
CA ALA A 152 17.05 0.94 5.32
C ALA A 152 18.38 0.63 6.03
N VAL A 153 19.53 0.93 5.44
CA VAL A 153 20.83 0.75 6.11
C VAL A 153 21.06 1.82 7.17
N ILE A 154 20.76 3.10 6.89
CA ILE A 154 21.04 4.21 7.80
C ILE A 154 20.27 4.09 9.12
N PHE A 155 19.01 3.67 9.07
CA PHE A 155 18.16 3.53 10.25
C PHE A 155 18.27 2.16 10.94
N ASN A 156 19.00 1.20 10.37
CA ASN A 156 19.25 -0.11 10.96
C ASN A 156 20.77 -0.36 11.10
N PRO A 157 21.43 0.23 12.12
CA PRO A 157 22.87 0.08 12.34
C PRO A 157 23.31 -1.36 12.60
N GLU A 158 22.40 -2.24 13.04
CA GLU A 158 22.64 -3.69 13.19
C GLU A 158 22.95 -4.40 11.85
N CYS A 159 22.50 -3.83 10.72
CA CYS A 159 22.74 -4.39 9.39
C CYS A 159 24.00 -3.83 8.70
N TRP A 160 24.79 -2.98 9.38
CA TRP A 160 25.97 -2.39 8.75
C TRP A 160 27.07 -3.44 8.55
N PRO A 161 27.72 -3.47 7.37
CA PRO A 161 28.91 -4.30 7.23
C PRO A 161 29.96 -3.82 8.23
N PHE A 162 30.65 -4.75 8.89
CA PHE A 162 31.64 -4.44 9.94
C PHE A 162 32.65 -3.35 9.53
N LYS A 163 33.01 -3.31 8.24
CA LYS A 163 33.89 -2.29 7.65
C LYS A 163 33.28 -0.88 7.69
N ALA A 164 31.98 -0.72 7.50
CA ALA A 164 31.30 0.56 7.57
C ALA A 164 31.18 1.07 9.01
N ILE A 165 30.93 0.19 9.98
CA ILE A 165 30.96 0.53 11.42
C ILE A 165 32.36 1.04 11.80
N LEU A 166 33.41 0.35 11.38
CA LEU A 166 34.78 0.77 11.63
C LEU A 166 35.08 2.13 10.98
N ALA A 167 34.73 2.31 9.71
CA ALA A 167 34.99 3.54 8.97
C ALA A 167 34.26 4.77 9.56
N THR A 168 32.99 4.61 9.95
CA THR A 168 32.21 5.68 10.59
C THR A 168 32.69 6.01 11.99
N THR A 169 33.12 5.00 12.76
CA THR A 169 33.74 5.21 14.08
C THR A 169 35.04 6.01 13.93
N VAL A 170 35.87 5.66 12.94
CA VAL A 170 37.11 6.39 12.62
C VAL A 170 36.82 7.82 12.16
N LEU A 171 35.82 8.02 11.29
CA LEU A 171 35.39 9.35 10.84
C LEU A 171 34.92 10.22 12.02
N LEU A 172 34.03 9.68 12.87
CA LEU A 172 33.54 10.35 14.07
C LEU A 172 34.69 10.69 15.02
N TYR A 173 35.64 9.78 15.20
CA TYR A 173 36.84 10.02 16.00
C TYR A 173 37.65 11.21 15.46
N PHE A 174 37.90 11.28 14.15
CA PHE A 174 38.60 12.42 13.54
C PHE A 174 37.83 13.73 13.64
N VAL A 175 36.51 13.70 13.45
CA VAL A 175 35.65 14.90 13.58
C VAL A 175 35.64 15.40 15.02
N ILE A 176 35.44 14.51 16.00
CA ILE A 176 35.43 14.88 17.41
C ILE A 176 36.80 15.36 17.86
N THR A 177 37.88 14.66 17.46
CA THR A 177 39.26 15.07 17.78
C THR A 177 39.61 16.39 17.09
N GLY A 178 39.19 16.58 15.84
CA GLY A 178 39.36 17.84 15.11
C GLY A 178 38.63 19.00 15.78
N CYS A 179 37.36 18.81 16.15
CA CYS A 179 36.58 19.77 16.92
C CYS A 179 37.22 20.04 18.29
N TYR A 180 37.74 19.02 18.97
CA TYR A 180 38.43 19.17 20.26
C TYR A 180 39.74 19.97 20.10
N VAL A 181 40.53 19.70 19.07
CA VAL A 181 41.75 20.47 18.79
C VAL A 181 41.42 21.91 18.40
N PHE A 182 40.39 22.14 17.57
CA PHE A 182 40.00 23.49 17.16
C PHE A 182 39.33 24.31 18.28
N LEU A 183 38.49 23.69 19.10
CA LEU A 183 37.70 24.37 20.12
C LEU A 183 38.37 24.38 21.49
N TYR A 184 39.22 23.40 21.80
CA TYR A 184 39.73 23.16 23.16
C TYR A 184 41.25 23.26 23.28
N VAL A 185 42.03 23.02 22.21
CA VAL A 185 43.45 23.35 22.21
C VAL A 185 43.57 24.83 21.87
N PRO A 186 43.96 25.72 22.81
CA PRO A 186 44.18 27.11 22.46
C PRO A 186 45.38 27.15 21.51
N LEU A 187 45.13 27.40 20.23
CA LEU A 187 46.16 27.88 19.31
C LEU A 187 46.83 29.07 20.00
N THR A 188 48.06 28.86 20.48
CA THR A 188 48.92 29.87 21.11
C THR A 188 49.43 30.86 20.06
N LEU A 189 48.53 31.43 19.26
CA LEU A 189 48.75 32.61 18.42
C LEU A 189 48.57 33.91 19.21
N GLY A 190 48.65 33.83 20.55
CA GLY A 190 48.47 34.97 21.46
C GLY A 190 49.74 35.75 21.78
N THR A 191 50.92 35.32 21.34
CA THR A 191 52.19 35.94 21.77
C THR A 191 52.52 37.27 21.08
N PRO A 192 52.31 37.47 19.76
CA PRO A 192 52.61 38.77 19.13
C PRO A 192 51.55 39.84 19.43
N LEU A 193 50.27 39.46 19.60
CA LEU A 193 49.18 40.40 19.94
C LEU A 193 49.24 40.90 21.40
N ARG A 194 49.80 40.08 22.32
CA ARG A 194 49.90 40.41 23.74
C ARG A 194 50.98 41.45 24.06
N ILE A 195 52.02 41.55 23.23
CA ILE A 195 53.08 42.57 23.37
C ILE A 195 52.55 43.95 22.97
N PHE A 196 51.79 44.01 21.86
CA PHE A 196 51.20 45.26 21.37
C PHE A 196 50.11 45.80 22.32
N THR A 197 49.27 44.92 22.86
CA THR A 197 48.23 45.29 23.84
C THR A 197 48.80 45.65 25.21
N SER A 198 49.92 45.04 25.64
CA SER A 198 50.59 45.37 26.91
C SER A 198 51.20 46.79 26.90
N PHE A 199 51.75 47.24 25.76
CA PHE A 199 52.33 48.58 25.63
C PHE A 199 51.25 49.67 25.66
N VAL A 200 50.13 49.46 24.95
CA VAL A 200 48.97 50.37 24.92
C VAL A 200 48.25 50.39 26.28
N TRP A 201 48.10 49.23 26.94
CA TRP A 201 47.51 49.12 28.28
C TRP A 201 48.38 49.74 29.37
N GLY A 202 49.72 49.73 29.23
CA GLY A 202 50.65 50.40 30.14
C GLY A 202 50.45 51.91 30.20
N CYS A 203 50.18 52.55 29.07
CA CYS A 203 49.88 53.98 28.96
C CYS A 203 48.50 54.33 29.54
N ILE A 204 47.48 53.51 29.24
CA ILE A 204 46.11 53.70 29.71
C ILE A 204 45.97 53.43 31.22
N ARG A 205 46.69 52.44 31.76
CA ARG A 205 46.67 52.08 33.19
C ARG A 205 47.29 53.14 34.11
N ARG A 206 48.25 53.94 33.63
CA ARG A 206 48.81 55.08 34.40
C ARG A 206 47.79 56.21 34.55
N LEU A 207 46.93 56.44 33.55
CA LEU A 207 45.83 57.41 33.60
C LEU A 207 44.64 56.92 34.45
N ILE A 208 44.31 55.62 34.36
CA ILE A 208 43.19 55.03 35.12
C ILE A 208 43.53 54.81 36.61
N MET A 209 44.78 54.49 36.98
CA MET A 209 45.19 54.38 38.40
C MET A 209 45.32 55.73 39.12
N SER A 210 45.30 56.86 38.39
CA SER A 210 45.19 58.20 38.96
C SER A 210 43.75 58.54 39.37
N MET A 211 42.74 58.02 38.65
CA MET A 211 41.31 58.24 38.98
C MET A 211 40.70 57.12 39.85
N ALA A 212 41.24 55.90 39.82
CA ALA A 212 40.72 54.77 40.60
C ALA A 212 41.15 54.72 42.09
N ARG A 213 41.95 55.69 42.58
CA ARG A 213 42.20 55.84 44.03
C ARG A 213 41.05 56.55 44.77
N VAL A 214 40.15 57.23 44.05
CA VAL A 214 39.07 58.03 44.66
C VAL A 214 37.73 57.28 44.74
N LEU A 215 37.52 56.19 43.98
CA LEU A 215 36.25 55.45 43.93
C LEU A 215 36.29 54.03 44.52
N ARG A 216 37.38 53.63 45.18
CA ARG A 216 37.54 52.30 45.78
C ARG A 216 36.98 52.24 47.21
N ARG A 217 35.72 52.60 47.41
CA ARG A 217 34.94 52.23 48.60
C ARG A 217 33.51 51.93 48.18
N ARG A 218 33.08 50.68 48.42
CA ARG A 218 31.82 50.01 47.99
C ARG A 218 31.91 49.57 46.52
N THR A 219 31.77 48.31 46.15
CA THR A 219 31.00 47.21 46.73
C THR A 219 31.59 45.90 46.24
N ARG A 220 31.67 44.93 47.14
CA ARG A 220 32.08 43.55 46.88
C ARG A 220 30.79 42.75 46.94
N ASP A 221 30.42 42.06 45.87
CA ASP A 221 29.62 40.85 46.00
C ASP A 221 29.89 39.84 44.88
N ARG A 222 29.88 38.59 45.30
CA ARG A 222 30.24 37.37 44.55
C ARG A 222 29.00 36.84 43.84
N LEU A 223 29.10 36.52 42.55
CA LEU A 223 28.18 35.59 41.87
C LEU A 223 28.89 34.25 41.65
N ARG A 224 28.25 33.15 42.04
CA ARG A 224 28.63 31.75 41.74
C ARG A 224 27.80 31.25 40.55
N PRO A 225 28.33 30.39 39.67
CA PRO A 225 27.54 29.69 38.66
C PRO A 225 27.03 28.34 39.22
N VAL A 226 25.77 28.01 38.95
CA VAL A 226 25.14 26.70 39.15
C VAL A 226 24.60 26.33 37.78
N ASP A 227 25.15 25.31 37.09
CA ASP A 227 24.62 24.88 35.78
C ASP A 227 24.94 23.44 35.33
N LEU A 228 25.58 22.59 36.15
CA LEU A 228 25.95 21.23 35.69
C LEU A 228 25.06 20.11 36.27
N VAL A 229 24.44 20.34 37.42
CA VAL A 229 23.68 19.28 38.15
C VAL A 229 22.25 19.15 37.62
N GLU A 230 21.63 20.25 37.18
CA GLU A 230 20.27 20.21 36.62
C GLU A 230 20.22 19.55 35.23
N LEU A 231 21.29 19.66 34.43
CA LEU A 231 21.37 19.03 33.11
C LEU A 231 21.52 17.50 33.20
N LEU A 232 22.28 17.01 34.19
CA LEU A 232 22.48 15.57 34.43
C LEU A 232 21.22 14.88 34.97
N ALA A 233 20.39 15.60 35.73
CA ALA A 233 19.12 15.06 36.24
C ALA A 233 18.10 14.80 35.12
N LEU A 234 18.08 15.62 34.08
CA LEU A 234 17.21 15.45 32.91
C LEU A 234 17.62 14.24 32.04
N ILE A 235 18.93 14.00 31.88
CA ILE A 235 19.44 12.88 31.07
C ILE A 235 19.18 11.53 31.75
N CYS A 236 19.33 11.44 33.08
CA CYS A 236 19.03 10.21 33.82
C CYS A 236 17.54 9.82 33.84
N MET A 237 16.62 10.79 33.74
CA MET A 237 15.17 10.50 33.67
C MET A 237 14.76 9.91 32.32
N VAL A 238 15.45 10.23 31.22
CA VAL A 238 15.17 9.67 29.89
C VAL A 238 15.67 8.23 29.75
N CYS A 239 16.74 7.84 30.46
CA CYS A 239 17.29 6.49 30.40
C CYS A 239 16.54 5.42 31.22
N LEU A 240 15.55 5.81 32.05
CA LEU A 240 14.81 4.88 32.93
C LEU A 240 13.45 4.43 32.39
N VAL A 241 13.01 4.93 31.24
CA VAL A 241 11.79 4.43 30.58
C VAL A 241 12.14 3.15 29.83
N ARG A 242 12.25 2.03 30.56
CA ARG A 242 12.18 0.70 29.93
C ARG A 242 10.74 0.43 29.50
N ASP A 243 10.60 -0.20 28.34
CA ASP A 243 9.35 -0.62 27.70
C ASP A 243 8.34 -1.24 28.68
N ALA A 244 7.45 -0.41 29.19
CA ALA A 244 6.20 -0.90 29.76
C ALA A 244 5.27 -1.18 28.59
N GLN A 245 5.23 -2.43 28.12
CA GLN A 245 4.16 -2.91 27.24
C GLN A 245 2.85 -2.92 28.04
N THR A 246 2.18 -1.78 28.14
CA THR A 246 0.87 -1.68 28.77
C THR A 246 -0.20 -2.22 27.80
N CYS A 247 -0.73 -3.40 28.08
CA CYS A 247 -1.87 -3.95 27.34
C CYS A 247 -3.16 -3.22 27.74
N GLN A 248 -3.80 -2.54 26.78
CA GLN A 248 -5.15 -2.01 26.96
C GLN A 248 -6.16 -3.17 26.98
N LYS A 249 -6.94 -3.28 28.06
CA LYS A 249 -8.09 -4.19 28.17
C LYS A 249 -9.31 -3.49 27.59
N VAL A 250 -9.83 -3.99 26.46
CA VAL A 250 -10.94 -3.35 25.72
C VAL A 250 -12.20 -4.20 25.90
N ASN A 251 -12.86 -4.07 27.05
CA ASN A 251 -14.26 -4.49 27.19
C ASN A 251 -15.08 -3.21 27.31
N LEU A 252 -15.85 -2.84 26.28
CA LEU A 252 -16.55 -1.56 26.27
C LEU A 252 -17.93 -1.65 26.94
N PHE A 253 -18.62 -2.78 26.82
CA PHE A 253 -19.99 -2.93 27.34
C PHE A 253 -20.41 -4.40 27.48
N SER A 254 -20.83 -4.79 28.68
CA SER A 254 -21.40 -6.10 29.02
C SER A 254 -22.86 -5.95 29.44
N HIS A 255 -23.78 -6.63 28.77
CA HIS A 255 -25.21 -6.58 29.08
C HIS A 255 -25.79 -7.97 29.27
N VAL A 256 -26.52 -8.17 30.37
CA VAL A 256 -27.27 -9.41 30.63
C VAL A 256 -28.75 -9.13 30.44
N SER A 257 -29.39 -9.85 29.53
CA SER A 257 -30.84 -9.79 29.31
C SER A 257 -31.50 -11.15 29.58
N THR A 258 -32.78 -11.13 29.90
CA THR A 258 -33.61 -12.33 30.00
C THR A 258 -34.62 -12.29 28.86
N VAL A 259 -34.54 -13.26 27.95
CA VAL A 259 -35.43 -13.39 26.79
C VAL A 259 -36.45 -14.48 27.10
N CYS A 260 -37.73 -14.11 27.20
CA CYS A 260 -38.81 -15.05 27.47
C CYS A 260 -39.67 -15.28 26.23
N SER A 261 -39.87 -16.55 25.88
CA SER A 261 -40.78 -16.96 24.81
C SER A 261 -41.98 -17.72 25.38
N GLN A 262 -43.18 -17.40 24.90
CA GLN A 262 -44.39 -18.13 25.23
C GLN A 262 -44.40 -19.47 24.47
N SER A 263 -44.37 -20.60 25.17
CA SER A 263 -44.59 -21.94 24.61
C SER A 263 -45.95 -22.48 25.07
N ASN A 264 -46.44 -23.52 24.40
CA ASN A 264 -47.69 -24.21 24.77
C ASN A 264 -47.64 -24.81 26.18
N GLU A 265 -46.44 -25.05 26.72
CA GLU A 265 -46.20 -25.61 28.06
C GLU A 265 -45.86 -24.56 29.13
N GLY A 266 -45.85 -23.27 28.79
CA GLY A 266 -45.57 -22.17 29.72
C GLY A 266 -44.59 -21.11 29.17
N GLN A 267 -44.19 -20.17 30.04
CA GLN A 267 -43.24 -19.12 29.69
C GLN A 267 -41.80 -19.62 29.89
N LEU A 268 -41.06 -19.81 28.80
CA LEU A 268 -39.67 -20.26 28.85
C LEU A 268 -38.74 -19.05 28.75
N CYS A 269 -38.06 -18.72 29.85
CA CYS A 269 -37.11 -17.61 29.94
C CYS A 269 -35.66 -18.12 29.85
N LYS A 270 -34.90 -17.62 28.87
CA LYS A 270 -33.48 -17.90 28.70
C LYS A 270 -32.67 -16.65 29.06
N MET A 271 -31.55 -16.83 29.76
CA MET A 271 -30.60 -15.74 30.02
C MET A 271 -29.67 -15.60 28.83
N GLN A 272 -29.50 -14.37 28.34
CA GLN A 272 -28.63 -14.04 27.23
C GLN A 272 -27.60 -12.99 27.68
N LEU A 273 -26.31 -13.34 27.57
CA LEU A 273 -25.22 -12.41 27.77
C LEU A 273 -24.84 -11.81 26.41
N SER A 274 -24.80 -10.48 26.33
CA SER A 274 -24.45 -9.72 25.13
C SER A 274 -23.23 -8.84 25.41
N GLU A 275 -22.18 -9.00 24.61
CA GLU A 275 -20.89 -8.34 24.78
C GLU A 275 -20.47 -7.65 23.48
N VAL A 276 -20.02 -6.39 23.59
CA VAL A 276 -19.56 -5.60 22.45
C VAL A 276 -18.03 -5.65 22.37
N LEU A 277 -17.52 -6.21 21.29
CA LEU A 277 -16.10 -6.38 21.01
C LEU A 277 -15.67 -5.43 19.88
N MET A 278 -14.64 -4.63 20.13
CA MET A 278 -14.06 -3.75 19.12
C MET A 278 -12.72 -4.30 18.62
N ILE A 279 -12.59 -4.39 17.30
CA ILE A 279 -11.34 -4.70 16.60
C ILE A 279 -10.78 -3.40 16.05
N ASN A 280 -9.47 -3.16 16.23
CA ASN A 280 -8.81 -1.96 15.73
C ASN A 280 -7.70 -2.31 14.71
N PRO A 281 -7.22 -1.33 13.92
CA PRO A 281 -6.17 -1.55 12.92
C PRO A 281 -4.86 -2.13 13.46
N PHE A 282 -4.50 -1.82 14.71
CA PHE A 282 -3.24 -2.20 15.34
C PHE A 282 -3.29 -3.58 16.00
N LYS A 283 -4.48 -3.98 16.48
CA LYS A 283 -4.79 -5.23 17.17
C LYS A 283 -5.96 -5.89 16.46
N ARG A 284 -5.61 -6.81 15.56
CA ARG A 284 -6.53 -7.60 14.73
C ARG A 284 -7.20 -8.75 15.48
N GLU A 285 -7.01 -8.82 16.79
CA GLU A 285 -7.56 -9.86 17.64
C GLU A 285 -8.36 -9.25 18.79
N ALA A 286 -9.59 -9.75 18.97
CA ALA A 286 -10.42 -9.47 20.13
C ALA A 286 -10.66 -10.78 20.89
N CYS A 287 -10.50 -10.77 22.21
CA CYS A 287 -10.61 -11.97 23.04
C CYS A 287 -11.68 -11.76 24.10
N PHE A 288 -12.66 -12.65 24.14
CA PHE A 288 -13.68 -12.74 25.18
C PHE A 288 -13.38 -13.93 26.09
N LYS A 289 -13.49 -13.74 27.40
CA LYS A 289 -13.32 -14.80 28.41
C LYS A 289 -14.50 -14.80 29.37
N LEU A 290 -15.20 -15.92 29.44
CA LEU A 290 -16.22 -16.16 30.45
C LEU A 290 -15.57 -16.78 31.69
N LEU A 291 -15.67 -16.08 32.82
CA LEU A 291 -15.06 -16.48 34.08
C LEU A 291 -16.15 -16.93 35.08
N ARG A 292 -15.87 -17.99 35.83
CA ARG A 292 -16.61 -18.40 37.04
C ARG A 292 -15.61 -18.57 38.18
N ASN A 293 -15.78 -17.83 39.29
CA ASN A 293 -14.86 -17.87 40.44
C ASN A 293 -13.37 -17.76 40.03
N GLU A 294 -13.03 -16.78 39.20
CA GLU A 294 -11.68 -16.57 38.63
C GLU A 294 -11.14 -17.65 37.67
N THR A 295 -11.87 -18.76 37.47
CA THR A 295 -11.54 -19.78 36.46
C THR A 295 -12.20 -19.48 35.12
N SER A 296 -11.44 -19.58 34.02
CA SER A 296 -11.94 -19.43 32.65
C SER A 296 -12.73 -20.67 32.25
N LEU A 297 -13.99 -20.49 31.86
CA LEU A 297 -14.86 -21.57 31.34
C LEU A 297 -14.82 -21.61 29.82
N HIS A 298 -14.97 -20.46 29.18
CA HIS A 298 -14.91 -20.31 27.73
C HIS A 298 -13.99 -19.15 27.36
N GLU A 299 -13.14 -19.36 26.36
CA GLU A 299 -12.34 -18.32 25.74
C GLU A 299 -12.67 -18.29 24.23
N VAL A 300 -13.15 -17.15 23.75
CA VAL A 300 -13.46 -16.93 22.33
C VAL A 300 -12.53 -15.86 21.79
N ARG A 301 -11.74 -16.20 20.79
CA ARG A 301 -10.82 -15.29 20.10
C ARG A 301 -11.33 -15.02 18.69
N PHE A 302 -11.50 -13.75 18.36
CA PHE A 302 -11.86 -13.27 17.04
C PHE A 302 -10.60 -12.72 16.40
N GLN A 303 -10.20 -13.29 15.27
CA GLN A 303 -9.05 -12.85 14.49
C GLN A 303 -9.54 -12.32 13.15
N TRP A 304 -9.34 -11.03 12.92
CA TRP A 304 -9.66 -10.38 11.66
C TRP A 304 -8.77 -10.90 10.54
N LYS A 305 -9.37 -11.32 9.43
CA LYS A 305 -8.62 -11.76 8.23
C LYS A 305 -8.65 -10.71 7.13
N SER A 306 -9.82 -10.26 6.71
CA SER A 306 -9.96 -9.29 5.61
C SER A 306 -11.36 -8.72 5.52
N LEU A 307 -11.49 -7.52 4.95
CA LEU A 307 -12.78 -7.01 4.45
C LEU A 307 -12.89 -7.27 2.96
N ALA A 308 -13.97 -7.95 2.56
CA ALA A 308 -14.37 -8.05 1.18
C ALA A 308 -15.47 -7.01 0.91
N LEU A 309 -15.33 -6.30 -0.20
CA LEU A 309 -16.26 -5.33 -0.74
C LEU A 309 -16.72 -5.87 -2.09
N ILE A 310 -18.02 -6.08 -2.28
CA ILE A 310 -18.59 -6.56 -3.54
C ILE A 310 -19.19 -5.38 -4.30
N CYS A 311 -18.75 -5.19 -5.54
CA CYS A 311 -19.18 -4.09 -6.40
C CYS A 311 -20.65 -4.22 -6.77
N GLU A 312 -21.41 -3.15 -6.60
CA GLU A 312 -22.71 -2.94 -7.22
C GLU A 312 -22.50 -2.05 -8.48
N PRO A 313 -22.42 -2.66 -9.68
CA PRO A 313 -21.99 -1.95 -10.88
C PRO A 313 -23.08 -1.06 -11.45
N GLU A 314 -22.68 0.10 -11.98
CA GLU A 314 -23.46 0.95 -12.88
C GLU A 314 -22.73 1.05 -14.22
N THR A 315 -23.40 0.59 -15.27
CA THR A 315 -22.90 0.66 -16.63
C THR A 315 -22.82 2.11 -17.09
N SER A 316 -21.63 2.54 -17.49
CA SER A 316 -21.42 3.89 -18.00
C SER A 316 -21.70 3.95 -19.50
N LEU A 317 -21.11 3.04 -20.28
CA LEU A 317 -21.36 2.93 -21.72
C LEU A 317 -20.88 1.58 -22.27
N PHE A 318 -21.33 1.25 -23.47
CA PHE A 318 -20.81 0.16 -24.28
C PHE A 318 -19.94 0.71 -25.42
N THR A 319 -18.91 -0.04 -25.81
CA THR A 319 -18.00 0.36 -26.88
C THR A 319 -17.42 -0.85 -27.60
N ARG A 320 -16.67 -0.60 -28.68
CA ARG A 320 -15.99 -1.60 -29.51
C ARG A 320 -14.65 -1.06 -29.97
N ASP A 321 -13.74 -1.99 -30.24
CA ASP A 321 -12.46 -1.66 -30.85
C ASP A 321 -12.71 -1.17 -32.29
N THR A 322 -12.26 0.05 -32.60
CA THR A 322 -12.57 0.72 -33.86
C THR A 322 -11.35 1.46 -34.40
N GLY A 323 -11.24 1.51 -35.73
CA GLY A 323 -10.24 2.29 -36.45
C GLY A 323 -10.86 3.52 -37.11
N TYR A 324 -10.10 4.62 -37.15
CA TYR A 324 -10.50 5.84 -37.85
C TYR A 324 -10.21 5.75 -39.35
N HIS A 325 -11.17 6.18 -40.15
CA HIS A 325 -10.99 6.37 -41.58
C HIS A 325 -11.60 7.70 -42.03
N VAL A 326 -11.04 8.26 -43.10
CA VAL A 326 -11.53 9.49 -43.71
C VAL A 326 -11.85 9.24 -45.17
N VAL A 327 -12.99 9.76 -45.59
CA VAL A 327 -13.37 9.87 -47.00
C VAL A 327 -13.66 11.33 -47.29
N ASP A 328 -13.17 11.82 -48.44
CA ASP A 328 -13.37 13.20 -48.88
C ASP A 328 -13.82 13.27 -50.34
N SER A 329 -14.43 14.39 -50.70
CA SER A 329 -14.84 14.69 -52.06
C SER A 329 -14.98 16.19 -52.27
N LYS A 330 -14.19 16.73 -53.20
CA LYS A 330 -14.31 18.12 -53.68
C LYS A 330 -15.42 18.21 -54.73
N ARG A 331 -16.29 19.20 -54.61
CA ARG A 331 -17.27 19.59 -55.65
C ARG A 331 -17.14 21.06 -56.00
N CYS A 332 -17.12 21.34 -57.30
CA CYS A 332 -17.18 22.71 -57.81
C CYS A 332 -18.52 23.37 -57.45
N PRO A 333 -18.56 24.70 -57.37
CA PRO A 333 -19.80 25.43 -57.17
C PRO A 333 -20.88 25.01 -58.18
N HIS A 334 -22.12 24.91 -57.69
CA HIS A 334 -23.31 24.49 -58.44
C HIS A 334 -23.34 23.01 -58.85
N THR A 335 -22.38 22.18 -58.40
CA THR A 335 -22.31 20.74 -58.71
C THR A 335 -22.53 19.88 -57.46
N GLY A 336 -23.25 18.77 -57.63
CA GLY A 336 -23.55 17.83 -56.53
C GLY A 336 -24.26 18.53 -55.37
N SER A 337 -23.80 18.24 -54.15
CA SER A 337 -24.25 18.85 -52.90
C SER A 337 -23.72 20.28 -52.68
N CYS A 338 -22.77 20.76 -53.50
CA CYS A 338 -22.21 22.11 -53.40
C CYS A 338 -23.10 23.16 -54.09
N LYS A 339 -24.29 23.42 -53.55
CA LYS A 339 -25.29 24.35 -54.09
C LYS A 339 -25.84 25.27 -52.99
N GLY A 340 -26.38 26.43 -53.38
CA GLY A 340 -27.02 27.37 -52.45
C GLY A 340 -26.08 27.85 -51.34
N LYS A 341 -26.35 27.43 -50.10
CA LYS A 341 -25.58 27.80 -48.90
C LYS A 341 -24.28 26.98 -48.70
N LYS A 342 -23.93 26.06 -49.62
CA LYS A 342 -22.65 25.31 -49.61
C LYS A 342 -22.40 24.61 -48.27
N CYS A 343 -21.22 24.81 -47.67
CA CYS A 343 -20.85 24.20 -46.39
C CYS A 343 -21.68 24.68 -45.21
N ALA A 344 -22.30 25.86 -45.28
CA ALA A 344 -23.14 26.38 -44.20
C ALA A 344 -24.44 25.58 -44.00
N SER A 345 -24.80 24.69 -44.93
CA SER A 345 -25.91 23.73 -44.77
C SER A 345 -25.49 22.35 -44.28
N THR A 346 -24.19 22.11 -44.06
CA THR A 346 -23.65 20.81 -43.65
C THR A 346 -23.53 20.73 -42.13
N ASN A 347 -24.11 19.69 -41.54
CA ASN A 347 -23.99 19.37 -40.11
C ASN A 347 -23.19 18.08 -39.90
N SER A 348 -22.70 17.85 -38.69
CA SER A 348 -21.98 16.63 -38.28
C SER A 348 -22.70 15.33 -38.61
N ALA A 349 -24.02 15.30 -38.45
CA ALA A 349 -24.87 14.14 -38.74
C ALA A 349 -25.32 14.02 -40.20
N SER A 350 -24.93 14.95 -41.07
CA SER A 350 -25.41 14.96 -42.45
C SER A 350 -24.75 13.86 -43.28
N PHE A 351 -25.55 13.15 -44.07
CA PHE A 351 -25.07 12.15 -45.03
C PHE A 351 -25.00 12.77 -46.42
N MET A 352 -23.80 12.77 -47.00
CA MET A 352 -23.55 13.34 -48.34
C MET A 352 -23.48 12.20 -49.36
N PRO A 353 -24.18 12.26 -50.50
CA PRO A 353 -24.09 11.22 -51.52
C PRO A 353 -22.67 11.06 -52.06
N GLU A 354 -21.86 12.11 -52.05
CA GLU A 354 -20.44 12.07 -52.40
C GLU A 354 -19.58 11.20 -51.48
N LEU A 355 -20.03 10.93 -50.25
CA LEU A 355 -19.30 10.24 -49.20
C LEU A 355 -19.89 8.85 -48.90
N GLU A 356 -20.52 8.21 -49.90
CA GLU A 356 -21.26 6.94 -49.75
C GLU A 356 -20.49 5.86 -48.98
N ARG A 357 -19.18 5.74 -49.21
CA ARG A 357 -18.31 4.78 -48.51
C ARG A 357 -18.31 4.99 -46.99
N GLY A 358 -18.26 6.23 -46.53
CA GLY A 358 -18.26 6.59 -45.11
C GLY A 358 -19.66 6.62 -44.50
N ASN A 359 -20.71 6.80 -45.31
CA ASN A 359 -22.10 6.82 -44.83
C ASN A 359 -22.58 5.47 -44.28
N LYS A 360 -21.90 4.37 -44.62
CA LYS A 360 -22.19 3.02 -44.11
C LYS A 360 -21.82 2.83 -42.64
N TYR A 361 -21.05 3.76 -42.07
CA TYR A 361 -20.47 3.64 -40.75
C TYR A 361 -20.79 4.88 -39.89
N PRO A 362 -20.83 4.72 -38.56
CA PRO A 362 -21.00 5.85 -37.66
C PRO A 362 -19.79 6.79 -37.80
N GLY A 363 -20.06 8.10 -37.75
CA GLY A 363 -19.04 9.11 -38.03
C GLY A 363 -19.60 10.52 -38.11
N THR A 364 -18.68 11.47 -38.26
CA THR A 364 -18.92 12.92 -38.27
C THR A 364 -18.59 13.46 -39.66
N THR A 365 -19.54 14.16 -40.27
CA THR A 365 -19.35 14.83 -41.56
C THR A 365 -19.02 16.30 -41.35
N ALA A 366 -18.04 16.82 -42.07
CA ALA A 366 -17.67 18.22 -42.08
C ALA A 366 -17.54 18.74 -43.52
N CYS A 367 -17.58 20.06 -43.67
CA CYS A 367 -17.40 20.74 -44.95
C CYS A 367 -16.59 22.01 -44.75
N VAL A 368 -15.64 22.21 -45.64
CA VAL A 368 -14.90 23.47 -45.74
C VAL A 368 -14.96 23.99 -47.17
N GLU A 369 -15.00 25.31 -47.31
CA GLU A 369 -14.92 25.91 -48.63
C GLU A 369 -13.51 25.74 -49.20
N SER A 370 -13.43 25.20 -50.41
CA SER A 370 -12.19 25.02 -51.16
C SER A 370 -12.12 26.02 -52.32
N CYS A 371 -10.97 26.13 -52.97
CA CYS A 371 -10.80 27.04 -54.09
C CYS A 371 -11.70 26.68 -55.27
N GLY A 372 -12.13 27.72 -56.00
CA GLY A 372 -12.85 27.63 -57.26
C GLY A 372 -12.03 28.18 -58.41
N GLY A 373 -12.64 28.23 -59.59
CA GLY A 373 -12.04 28.73 -60.83
C GLY A 373 -11.17 27.70 -61.57
N PRO A 374 -10.74 28.02 -62.80
CA PRO A 374 -10.06 27.06 -63.68
C PRO A 374 -8.74 26.52 -63.15
N GLY A 375 -8.05 27.27 -62.27
CA GLY A 375 -6.83 26.81 -61.60
C GLY A 375 -7.06 25.69 -60.57
N CYS A 376 -8.33 25.42 -60.23
CA CYS A 376 -8.77 24.44 -59.24
C CYS A 376 -9.69 23.37 -59.87
N ASP A 377 -9.61 23.20 -61.19
CA ASP A 377 -10.45 22.35 -62.04
C ASP A 377 -11.96 22.67 -61.98
N CYS A 378 -12.31 23.93 -61.71
CA CYS A 378 -13.69 24.39 -61.65
C CYS A 378 -13.99 25.48 -62.70
N PHE A 379 -15.14 25.40 -63.37
CA PHE A 379 -15.52 26.41 -64.37
C PHE A 379 -15.84 27.79 -63.73
N TYR A 380 -16.53 27.81 -62.59
CA TYR A 380 -16.92 29.04 -61.92
C TYR A 380 -15.89 29.48 -60.86
N TRP A 381 -15.69 30.79 -60.73
CA TRP A 381 -14.78 31.42 -59.76
C TRP A 381 -15.25 31.40 -58.30
N SER A 382 -16.50 31.04 -58.05
CA SER A 382 -17.04 30.87 -56.70
C SER A 382 -16.34 29.71 -55.98
N SER A 383 -16.20 29.77 -54.65
CA SER A 383 -15.57 28.69 -53.87
C SER A 383 -16.23 27.32 -54.10
N GLY A 384 -15.43 26.27 -54.20
CA GLY A 384 -15.91 24.89 -54.16
C GLY A 384 -16.21 24.44 -52.73
N CYS A 385 -16.72 23.22 -52.60
CA CYS A 385 -16.97 22.58 -51.30
C CYS A 385 -16.10 21.33 -51.20
N LEU A 386 -15.28 21.22 -50.17
CA LEU A 386 -14.61 19.99 -49.79
C LEU A 386 -15.41 19.34 -48.66
N PHE A 387 -16.19 18.32 -49.00
CA PHE A 387 -16.87 17.50 -48.03
C PHE A 387 -15.93 16.40 -47.56
N TYR A 388 -15.89 16.14 -46.26
CA TYR A 388 -15.20 14.98 -45.72
C TYR A 388 -15.93 14.40 -44.54
N ARG A 389 -15.77 13.10 -44.32
CA ARG A 389 -16.37 12.37 -43.21
C ARG A 389 -15.32 11.52 -42.54
N ILE A 390 -15.21 11.70 -41.23
CA ILE A 390 -14.41 10.87 -40.34
C ILE A 390 -15.36 9.81 -39.81
N TYR A 391 -15.09 8.55 -40.08
CA TYR A 391 -15.95 7.43 -39.69
C TYR A 391 -15.15 6.30 -39.07
N LEU A 392 -15.84 5.51 -38.24
CA LEU A 392 -15.25 4.41 -37.49
C LEU A 392 -15.64 3.07 -38.10
N THR A 393 -14.66 2.22 -38.35
CA THR A 393 -14.88 0.83 -38.73
C THR A 393 -14.56 -0.07 -37.53
N PRO A 394 -15.37 -1.10 -37.24
CA PRO A 394 -15.04 -2.03 -36.16
C PRO A 394 -13.85 -2.91 -36.55
N SER A 395 -12.85 -2.98 -35.68
CA SER A 395 -11.71 -3.90 -35.82
C SER A 395 -12.07 -5.32 -35.39
N SER A 396 -13.00 -5.46 -34.44
CA SER A 396 -13.47 -6.76 -33.92
C SER A 396 -14.99 -6.77 -33.67
N SER A 397 -15.58 -7.96 -33.57
CA SER A 397 -16.98 -8.16 -33.15
C SER A 397 -17.20 -8.04 -31.64
N GLN A 398 -16.12 -7.97 -30.86
CA GLN A 398 -16.19 -7.95 -29.40
C GLN A 398 -16.76 -6.61 -28.90
N VAL A 399 -17.76 -6.71 -28.03
CA VAL A 399 -18.34 -5.56 -27.33
C VAL A 399 -17.75 -5.48 -25.93
N TYR A 400 -17.35 -4.28 -25.54
CA TYR A 400 -16.88 -3.98 -24.21
C TYR A 400 -17.92 -3.17 -23.46
N GLU A 401 -18.07 -3.46 -22.18
CA GLU A 401 -18.86 -2.69 -21.24
C GLU A 401 -17.90 -1.95 -20.31
N ILE A 402 -18.03 -0.63 -20.23
CA ILE A 402 -17.34 0.20 -19.26
C ILE A 402 -18.32 0.54 -18.14
N PHE A 403 -17.95 0.24 -16.91
CA PHE A 403 -18.79 0.43 -15.73
C PHE A 403 -17.96 0.92 -14.55
N HIS A 404 -18.64 1.44 -13.53
CA HIS A 404 -18.04 1.78 -12.24
C HIS A 404 -18.93 1.27 -11.12
N CYS A 405 -18.42 1.23 -9.89
CA CYS A 405 -19.19 0.75 -8.74
C CYS A 405 -19.78 1.94 -7.99
N THR A 406 -21.11 2.08 -8.00
CA THR A 406 -21.79 3.15 -7.24
C THR A 406 -21.74 2.91 -5.74
N ARG A 407 -21.79 1.62 -5.36
CA ARG A 407 -21.78 1.14 -3.99
C ARG A 407 -20.97 -0.15 -3.89
N TRP A 408 -20.50 -0.39 -2.69
CA TRP A 408 -19.73 -1.57 -2.33
C TRP A 408 -20.38 -2.22 -1.11
N SER A 409 -20.89 -3.44 -1.27
CA SER A 409 -21.48 -4.18 -0.16
C SER A 409 -20.40 -4.86 0.67
N GLU A 410 -20.42 -4.63 1.99
CA GLU A 410 -19.37 -5.07 2.91
C GLU A 410 -19.58 -6.49 3.43
N ALA A 411 -18.51 -7.27 3.48
CA ALA A 411 -18.45 -8.58 4.09
C ALA A 411 -17.11 -8.82 4.80
N ALA A 412 -17.12 -8.90 6.13
CA ALA A 412 -15.94 -9.18 6.93
C ALA A 412 -15.65 -10.68 7.00
N LYS A 413 -14.41 -11.07 6.73
CA LYS A 413 -13.91 -12.43 6.99
C LYS A 413 -13.22 -12.45 8.35
N VAL A 414 -13.83 -13.15 9.30
CA VAL A 414 -13.35 -13.26 10.69
C VAL A 414 -13.13 -14.72 11.03
N GLU A 415 -11.96 -15.06 11.56
CA GLU A 415 -11.68 -16.38 12.12
C GLU A 415 -12.01 -16.36 13.61
N ILE A 416 -12.85 -17.28 14.06
CA ILE A 416 -13.33 -17.38 15.43
C ILE A 416 -12.78 -18.69 16.01
N LYS A 417 -11.99 -18.59 17.08
CA LYS A 417 -11.44 -19.73 17.82
C LYS A 417 -12.11 -19.79 19.19
N HIS A 418 -12.83 -20.87 19.46
CA HIS A 418 -13.46 -21.13 20.75
C HIS A 418 -12.68 -22.23 21.48
N PHE A 419 -12.23 -21.90 22.69
CA PHE A 419 -11.62 -22.84 23.62
C PHE A 419 -12.61 -23.13 24.75
N ASP A 420 -13.02 -24.39 24.85
CA ASP A 420 -13.83 -24.91 25.93
C ASP A 420 -12.91 -25.57 26.97
N THR A 421 -12.80 -24.92 28.13
CA THR A 421 -11.92 -25.35 29.21
C THR A 421 -12.44 -26.59 29.93
N ILE A 422 -13.75 -26.84 29.88
CA ILE A 422 -14.39 -28.02 30.50
C ILE A 422 -14.13 -29.26 29.64
N GLN A 423 -14.24 -29.12 28.31
CA GLN A 423 -13.99 -30.22 27.38
C GLN A 423 -12.51 -30.36 26.95
N GLY A 424 -11.69 -29.35 27.23
CA GLY A 424 -10.30 -29.28 26.75
C GLY A 424 -10.18 -29.22 25.23
N LYS A 425 -11.22 -28.75 24.52
CA LYS A 425 -11.29 -28.75 23.04
C LYS A 425 -11.24 -27.32 22.49
N THR A 426 -10.47 -27.14 21.42
CA THR A 426 -10.46 -25.92 20.62
C THR A 426 -11.23 -26.16 19.32
N ARG A 427 -12.16 -25.27 18.98
CA ARG A 427 -12.90 -25.28 17.72
C ARG A 427 -12.63 -23.98 16.96
N THR A 428 -12.48 -24.08 15.65
CA THR A 428 -12.24 -22.92 14.77
C THR A 428 -13.37 -22.82 13.75
N TYR A 429 -13.85 -21.61 13.50
CA TYR A 429 -14.87 -21.31 12.52
C TYR A 429 -14.52 -20.03 11.76
N ILE A 430 -14.66 -20.05 10.44
CA ILE A 430 -14.43 -18.86 9.60
C ILE A 430 -15.80 -18.29 9.22
N ALA A 431 -16.12 -17.13 9.76
CA ALA A 431 -17.38 -16.43 9.50
C ALA A 431 -17.19 -15.39 8.39
N HIS A 432 -18.14 -15.36 7.44
CA HIS A 432 -18.30 -14.27 6.47
C HIS A 432 -19.46 -13.40 6.92
N MET A 433 -19.15 -12.40 7.74
CA MET A 433 -20.13 -11.58 8.44
C MET A 433 -20.52 -10.37 7.60
N ARG A 434 -21.80 -10.15 7.41
CA ARG A 434 -22.36 -8.92 6.81
C ARG A 434 -22.88 -8.01 7.91
N PRO A 435 -22.84 -6.67 7.73
CA PRO A 435 -23.39 -5.74 8.70
C PRO A 435 -24.84 -6.07 9.07
N ASN A 436 -25.14 -6.09 10.37
CA ASN A 436 -26.46 -6.33 10.95
C ASN A 436 -27.09 -7.70 10.65
N ILE A 437 -26.32 -8.68 10.17
CA ILE A 437 -26.79 -10.05 9.96
C ILE A 437 -26.13 -10.99 10.99
N PRO A 438 -26.90 -11.62 11.90
CA PRO A 438 -26.35 -12.52 12.91
C PRO A 438 -25.88 -13.84 12.29
N VAL A 439 -24.71 -14.30 12.71
CA VAL A 439 -24.16 -15.62 12.37
C VAL A 439 -24.21 -16.49 13.62
N ALA A 440 -25.08 -17.51 13.60
CA ALA A 440 -25.21 -18.46 14.69
C ALA A 440 -24.16 -19.59 14.58
N TRP A 441 -23.48 -19.89 15.68
CA TRP A 441 -22.53 -20.98 15.79
C TRP A 441 -22.52 -21.57 17.20
N ASN A 442 -23.02 -22.80 17.34
CA ASN A 442 -23.24 -23.47 18.63
C ASN A 442 -24.12 -22.58 19.55
N SER A 443 -23.71 -22.37 20.81
CA SER A 443 -24.39 -21.50 21.79
C SER A 443 -24.06 -20.00 21.62
N PHE A 444 -23.31 -19.65 20.58
CA PHE A 444 -22.90 -18.28 20.28
C PHE A 444 -23.63 -17.73 19.05
N SER A 445 -23.94 -16.45 19.07
CA SER A 445 -24.40 -15.70 17.90
C SER A 445 -23.56 -14.43 17.78
N PHE A 446 -23.01 -14.19 16.60
CA PHE A 446 -22.12 -13.07 16.34
C PHE A 446 -22.77 -12.14 15.31
N THR A 447 -22.83 -10.85 15.60
CA THR A 447 -23.35 -9.85 14.68
C THR A 447 -22.30 -8.78 14.44
N LEU A 448 -21.97 -8.51 13.18
CA LEU A 448 -21.13 -7.35 12.82
C LEU A 448 -22.04 -6.13 12.87
N SER A 449 -21.89 -5.27 13.88
CA SER A 449 -22.74 -4.08 14.03
C SER A 449 -22.28 -2.96 13.10
N SER A 450 -20.98 -2.67 13.08
CA SER A 450 -20.40 -1.63 12.26
C SER A 450 -19.02 -2.04 11.76
N VAL A 451 -18.66 -1.54 10.58
CA VAL A 451 -17.33 -1.69 9.99
C VAL A 451 -16.96 -0.40 9.27
N THR A 452 -15.75 0.09 9.47
CA THR A 452 -15.26 1.28 8.78
C THR A 452 -14.47 0.88 7.54
N VAL A 453 -14.79 1.49 6.40
CA VAL A 453 -13.98 1.36 5.19
C VAL A 453 -12.99 2.53 5.18
N PRO A 454 -11.67 2.29 5.12
CA PRO A 454 -10.71 3.38 5.03
C PRO A 454 -10.91 4.17 3.73
N PRO A 455 -10.59 5.48 3.70
CA PRO A 455 -10.69 6.27 2.48
C PRO A 455 -9.76 5.67 1.41
N THR A 456 -10.35 4.98 0.44
CA THR A 456 -9.63 4.20 -0.57
C THR A 456 -10.04 4.73 -1.95
N PRO A 457 -9.37 5.76 -2.49
CA PRO A 457 -9.75 6.40 -3.76
C PRO A 457 -9.84 5.42 -4.93
N LEU A 458 -9.07 4.34 -4.87
CA LEU A 458 -9.06 3.25 -5.85
C LEU A 458 -10.42 2.54 -5.96
N LEU A 459 -11.31 2.62 -4.96
CA LEU A 459 -12.66 2.07 -5.07
C LEU A 459 -13.55 2.83 -6.07
N ASN A 460 -13.14 4.02 -6.52
CA ASN A 460 -13.81 4.84 -7.52
C ASN A 460 -13.25 4.61 -8.95
N THR A 461 -12.42 3.59 -9.17
CA THR A 461 -11.89 3.27 -10.50
C THR A 461 -12.99 2.72 -11.41
N HIS A 462 -12.90 3.04 -12.70
CA HIS A 462 -13.72 2.40 -13.72
C HIS A 462 -13.14 1.04 -14.09
N PHE A 463 -14.00 0.16 -14.57
CA PHE A 463 -13.66 -1.16 -15.06
C PHE A 463 -14.19 -1.33 -16.48
N ILE A 464 -13.49 -2.16 -17.25
CA ILE A 464 -13.91 -2.59 -18.58
C ILE A 464 -14.03 -4.11 -18.59
N THR A 465 -15.11 -4.65 -19.16
CA THR A 465 -15.35 -6.09 -19.27
C THR A 465 -15.77 -6.46 -20.68
N ASP A 466 -15.24 -7.57 -21.17
CA ASP A 466 -15.66 -8.22 -22.43
C ASP A 466 -16.77 -9.28 -22.18
N GLY A 467 -17.15 -9.45 -20.91
CA GLY A 467 -18.08 -10.48 -20.43
C GLY A 467 -17.37 -11.68 -19.79
N ASN A 468 -16.15 -12.01 -20.19
CA ASN A 468 -15.36 -13.12 -19.66
C ASN A 468 -14.25 -12.65 -18.71
N ASN A 469 -13.50 -11.63 -19.15
CA ASN A 469 -12.43 -10.97 -18.42
C ASN A 469 -12.85 -9.54 -18.04
N THR A 470 -12.22 -9.03 -16.99
CA THR A 470 -12.44 -7.65 -16.52
C THR A 470 -11.09 -7.03 -16.24
N ALA A 471 -10.92 -5.77 -16.64
CA ALA A 471 -9.73 -4.98 -16.42
C ALA A 471 -10.08 -3.63 -15.80
N ILE A 472 -9.10 -2.98 -15.17
CA ILE A 472 -9.22 -1.58 -14.75
C ILE A 472 -9.18 -0.69 -15.99
N TRP A 473 -10.04 0.33 -16.00
CA TRP A 473 -10.16 1.29 -17.10
C TRP A 473 -9.69 2.68 -16.67
N ASP A 474 -8.91 3.34 -17.52
CA ASP A 474 -8.54 4.74 -17.33
C ASP A 474 -9.64 5.66 -17.86
N SER A 475 -10.22 6.46 -16.97
CA SER A 475 -11.27 7.43 -17.32
C SER A 475 -10.81 8.51 -18.31
N HIS A 476 -9.50 8.75 -18.45
CA HIS A 476 -8.97 9.69 -19.44
C HIS A 476 -8.94 9.11 -20.87
N MET A 477 -9.01 7.78 -21.01
CA MET A 477 -9.15 7.14 -22.31
C MET A 477 -10.62 7.20 -22.74
N ILE A 478 -10.93 8.17 -23.59
CA ILE A 478 -12.29 8.36 -24.13
C ILE A 478 -12.45 7.42 -25.34
N PRO A 479 -13.35 6.43 -25.29
CA PRO A 479 -13.57 5.54 -26.41
C PRO A 479 -14.23 6.31 -27.58
N PRO A 480 -13.75 6.14 -28.83
CA PRO A 480 -14.29 6.81 -30.01
C PRO A 480 -15.76 6.49 -30.30
N LEU A 481 -16.17 5.26 -30.00
CA LEU A 481 -17.54 4.78 -30.21
C LEU A 481 -18.24 4.64 -28.85
N GLN A 482 -19.30 5.43 -28.62
CA GLN A 482 -20.06 5.42 -27.37
C GLN A 482 -21.50 4.96 -27.61
N CYS A 483 -21.86 3.83 -27.02
CA CYS A 483 -23.14 3.17 -27.24
C CYS A 483 -23.93 3.08 -25.93
N PRO A 484 -25.25 3.34 -25.94
CA PRO A 484 -26.08 3.31 -24.73
C PRO A 484 -26.36 1.90 -24.22
N ASN A 485 -26.34 0.90 -25.11
CA ASN A 485 -26.60 -0.50 -24.77
C ASN A 485 -25.79 -1.44 -25.68
N LYS A 486 -25.71 -2.70 -25.28
CA LYS A 486 -24.97 -3.75 -26.01
C LYS A 486 -25.45 -3.91 -27.45
N PHE A 487 -26.77 -3.89 -27.70
CA PHE A 487 -27.35 -4.05 -29.03
C PHE A 487 -26.97 -2.89 -29.98
N ALA A 488 -26.92 -1.67 -29.47
CA ALA A 488 -26.46 -0.50 -30.23
C ALA A 488 -24.99 -0.65 -30.63
N ALA A 489 -24.14 -1.20 -29.75
CA ALA A 489 -22.75 -1.49 -30.08
C ALA A 489 -22.60 -2.57 -31.16
N GLU A 490 -23.41 -3.64 -31.09
CA GLU A 490 -23.42 -4.70 -32.10
C GLU A 490 -23.83 -4.17 -33.49
N THR A 491 -24.84 -3.31 -33.52
CA THR A 491 -25.38 -2.69 -34.76
C THR A 491 -24.68 -1.41 -35.19
N LEU A 492 -23.66 -0.94 -34.45
CA LEU A 492 -22.94 0.31 -34.66
C LEU A 492 -23.84 1.57 -34.66
N ASN A 493 -25.00 1.51 -34.01
CA ASN A 493 -25.89 2.66 -33.85
C ASN A 493 -25.49 3.47 -32.60
N CYS A 494 -24.33 4.11 -32.67
CA CYS A 494 -23.66 4.74 -31.54
C CYS A 494 -23.26 6.18 -31.84
N THR A 495 -23.03 6.97 -30.80
CA THR A 495 -22.48 8.31 -30.94
C THR A 495 -20.97 8.24 -31.13
N VAL A 496 -20.45 8.98 -32.11
CA VAL A 496 -19.02 9.07 -32.36
C VAL A 496 -18.47 10.30 -31.69
N VAL A 497 -17.43 10.10 -30.90
CA VAL A 497 -16.62 11.18 -30.31
C VAL A 497 -15.27 11.12 -30.99
N GLU A 498 -14.99 12.10 -31.84
CA GLU A 498 -13.75 12.16 -32.60
C GLU A 498 -12.68 12.98 -31.88
N ASP A 499 -11.46 12.45 -31.82
CA ASP A 499 -10.25 13.15 -31.38
C ASP A 499 -9.29 13.22 -32.58
N CYS A 500 -9.69 14.01 -33.59
CA CYS A 500 -8.95 14.18 -34.83
C CYS A 500 -8.62 15.65 -35.11
N THR A 501 -7.43 15.88 -35.68
CA THR A 501 -7.05 17.17 -36.25
C THR A 501 -6.97 17.06 -37.76
N CYS A 502 -7.85 17.79 -38.46
CA CYS A 502 -7.95 17.77 -39.91
C CYS A 502 -7.33 19.02 -40.56
N TYR A 503 -6.51 18.80 -41.57
CA TYR A 503 -5.92 19.82 -42.42
C TYR A 503 -6.49 19.66 -43.83
N PRO A 504 -7.57 20.39 -44.17
CA PRO A 504 -8.12 20.34 -45.52
C PRO A 504 -7.14 20.99 -46.50
N ALA A 505 -6.77 20.24 -47.53
CA ALA A 505 -6.03 20.71 -48.70
C ALA A 505 -7.00 21.04 -49.84
N GLU A 506 -6.48 21.33 -51.03
CA GLU A 506 -7.30 21.75 -52.16
C GLU A 506 -8.36 20.72 -52.58
N THR A 507 -7.98 19.44 -52.60
CA THR A 507 -8.81 18.33 -53.09
C THR A 507 -9.04 17.24 -52.05
N GLN A 508 -8.28 17.20 -50.96
CA GLN A 508 -8.27 16.12 -49.97
C GLN A 508 -8.31 16.66 -48.54
N ALA A 509 -8.88 15.90 -47.62
CA ALA A 509 -8.87 16.23 -46.19
C ALA A 509 -7.90 15.30 -45.45
N ASN A 510 -6.74 15.83 -45.03
CA ASN A 510 -5.77 15.04 -44.29
C ASN A 510 -6.03 15.15 -42.79
N CYS A 511 -6.63 14.13 -42.20
CA CYS A 511 -6.90 14.08 -40.77
C CYS A 511 -5.96 13.13 -40.03
N LYS A 512 -5.44 13.61 -38.89
CA LYS A 512 -4.70 12.80 -37.94
C LYS A 512 -5.57 12.57 -36.71
N CYS A 513 -5.95 11.32 -36.50
CA CYS A 513 -6.80 10.90 -35.39
C CYS A 513 -5.99 10.16 -34.34
N ARG A 514 -6.34 10.33 -33.06
CA ARG A 514 -5.77 9.55 -31.97
C ARG A 514 -6.52 8.23 -31.84
N GLU A 515 -5.84 7.13 -32.12
CA GLU A 515 -6.41 5.78 -31.96
C GLU A 515 -6.49 5.39 -30.48
N ALA A 516 -7.59 4.75 -30.09
CA ALA A 516 -7.78 4.15 -28.78
C ALA A 516 -7.89 2.63 -28.94
N ASN A 517 -6.78 1.93 -28.72
CA ASN A 517 -6.73 0.47 -28.84
C ASN A 517 -7.25 -0.18 -27.55
N ILE A 518 -8.58 -0.37 -27.50
CA ILE A 518 -9.30 -0.90 -26.33
C ILE A 518 -8.88 -2.34 -26.07
N SER A 519 -8.75 -3.13 -27.13
CA SER A 519 -8.35 -4.54 -27.06
C SER A 519 -6.96 -4.73 -26.47
N VAL A 520 -6.00 -3.88 -26.88
CA VAL A 520 -4.63 -3.90 -26.34
C VAL A 520 -4.61 -3.50 -24.86
N TRP A 521 -5.41 -2.51 -24.47
CA TRP A 521 -5.53 -2.10 -23.08
C TRP A 521 -6.14 -3.19 -22.20
N SER A 522 -7.26 -3.79 -22.64
CA SER A 522 -7.98 -4.81 -21.87
C SER A 522 -7.16 -6.09 -21.72
N ASN A 523 -6.38 -6.46 -22.74
CA ASN A 523 -5.60 -7.68 -22.77
C ASN A 523 -4.21 -7.54 -22.13
N ASN A 524 -3.87 -6.35 -21.61
CA ASN A 524 -2.64 -6.17 -20.87
C ASN A 524 -2.74 -6.84 -19.48
N VAL A 525 -1.78 -7.71 -19.16
CA VAL A 525 -1.71 -8.42 -17.88
C VAL A 525 -1.76 -7.47 -16.68
N GLN A 526 -1.18 -6.25 -16.79
CA GLN A 526 -1.17 -5.25 -15.72
C GLN A 526 -2.55 -4.71 -15.38
N HIS A 527 -3.44 -4.60 -16.37
CA HIS A 527 -4.76 -3.98 -16.19
C HIS A 527 -5.84 -5.03 -15.91
N MET A 528 -5.62 -6.28 -16.32
CA MET A 528 -6.56 -7.37 -16.15
C MET A 528 -6.64 -7.82 -14.69
N LEU A 529 -7.84 -8.10 -14.19
CA LEU A 529 -8.03 -8.63 -12.84
C LEU A 529 -7.55 -10.09 -12.74
N PRO A 530 -6.99 -10.54 -11.61
CA PRO A 530 -6.86 -9.82 -10.34
C PRO A 530 -5.67 -8.84 -10.31
N ILE A 531 -5.81 -7.75 -9.56
CA ILE A 531 -4.77 -6.73 -9.33
C ILE A 531 -4.58 -6.56 -7.83
N VAL A 532 -3.33 -6.53 -7.40
CA VAL A 532 -2.97 -6.32 -5.99
C VAL A 532 -2.24 -5.00 -5.84
N GLN A 533 -2.78 -4.12 -5.00
CA GLN A 533 -2.18 -2.83 -4.65
C GLN A 533 -2.10 -2.72 -3.11
N PRO A 534 -1.23 -1.84 -2.57
CA PRO A 534 -1.02 -1.70 -1.13
C PRO A 534 -2.32 -1.50 -0.31
N ALA A 535 -3.26 -0.71 -0.83
CA ALA A 535 -4.48 -0.35 -0.12
C ALA A 535 -5.65 -1.33 -0.37
N VAL A 536 -5.74 -1.89 -1.58
CA VAL A 536 -6.86 -2.72 -2.02
C VAL A 536 -6.42 -3.70 -3.10
N SER A 537 -7.00 -4.90 -3.09
CA SER A 537 -6.86 -5.87 -4.17
C SER A 537 -8.19 -6.09 -4.86
N PHE A 538 -8.20 -6.03 -6.19
CA PHE A 538 -9.39 -6.29 -7.00
C PHE A 538 -9.30 -7.68 -7.60
N ALA A 539 -10.38 -8.43 -7.54
CA ALA A 539 -10.50 -9.75 -8.16
C ALA A 539 -11.92 -9.96 -8.68
N ARG A 540 -12.06 -10.80 -9.71
CA ARG A 540 -13.37 -11.22 -10.19
C ARG A 540 -13.88 -12.38 -9.33
N THR A 541 -15.16 -12.34 -8.96
CA THR A 541 -15.85 -13.42 -8.25
C THR A 541 -16.31 -14.50 -9.23
N ASN A 542 -16.68 -15.68 -8.72
CA ASN A 542 -17.24 -16.76 -9.53
C ASN A 542 -18.54 -16.36 -10.25
N HIS A 543 -19.26 -15.35 -9.73
CA HIS A 543 -20.47 -14.80 -10.33
C HIS A 543 -20.20 -13.67 -11.34
N GLY A 544 -18.93 -13.39 -11.65
CA GLY A 544 -18.54 -12.35 -12.60
C GLY A 544 -18.48 -10.92 -12.05
N GLN A 545 -18.83 -10.72 -10.78
CA GLN A 545 -18.76 -9.40 -10.13
C GLN A 545 -17.34 -9.07 -9.65
N VAL A 546 -17.00 -7.78 -9.60
CA VAL A 546 -15.73 -7.30 -9.03
C VAL A 546 -15.81 -7.32 -7.50
N ARG A 547 -14.77 -7.86 -6.86
CA ARG A 547 -14.57 -7.87 -5.42
C ARG A 547 -13.28 -7.13 -5.09
N ALA A 548 -13.39 -6.09 -4.27
CA ALA A 548 -12.27 -5.44 -3.60
C ALA A 548 -12.00 -6.14 -2.27
N THR A 549 -10.72 -6.38 -1.94
CA THR A 549 -10.31 -6.95 -0.65
C THR A 549 -9.29 -6.04 0.01
N ILE A 550 -9.61 -5.63 1.24
CA ILE A 550 -8.79 -4.74 2.07
C ILE A 550 -8.28 -5.55 3.27
N GLN A 551 -6.96 -5.59 3.44
CA GLN A 551 -6.32 -6.37 4.51
C GLN A 551 -5.97 -5.52 5.74
N ASN A 552 -5.63 -4.24 5.54
CA ASN A 552 -5.09 -3.35 6.56
C ASN A 552 -6.04 -2.15 6.78
N MET A 553 -6.14 -1.65 8.02
CA MET A 553 -6.84 -0.39 8.40
C MET A 553 -8.36 -0.41 8.53
N ILE A 554 -8.91 -1.25 9.43
CA ILE A 554 -10.35 -1.30 9.67
C ILE A 554 -10.64 -1.32 11.17
N THR A 555 -11.61 -0.51 11.59
CA THR A 555 -12.28 -0.69 12.88
C THR A 555 -13.59 -1.44 12.65
N ALA A 556 -13.86 -2.43 13.48
CA ALA A 556 -15.09 -3.22 13.40
C ALA A 556 -15.64 -3.47 14.80
N GLU A 557 -16.96 -3.48 14.90
CA GLU A 557 -17.70 -3.77 16.12
C GLU A 557 -18.48 -5.06 15.95
N ILE A 558 -18.18 -6.05 16.81
CA ILE A 558 -18.82 -7.35 16.82
C ILE A 558 -19.59 -7.51 18.12
N ILE A 559 -20.89 -7.77 18.01
CA ILE A 559 -21.76 -8.11 19.13
C ILE A 559 -21.74 -9.64 19.27
N LEU A 560 -21.29 -10.11 20.44
CA LEU A 560 -21.33 -11.51 20.84
C LEU A 560 -22.53 -11.75 21.74
N ASN A 561 -23.42 -12.64 21.32
CA ASN A 561 -24.56 -13.12 22.10
C ASN A 561 -24.33 -14.56 22.53
N ILE A 562 -24.48 -14.84 23.82
CA ILE A 562 -24.33 -16.18 24.41
C ILE A 562 -25.65 -16.57 25.03
N GLN A 563 -26.19 -17.72 24.61
CA GLN A 563 -27.31 -18.33 25.31
C GLN A 563 -26.76 -19.19 26.45
N LEU A 564 -27.10 -18.81 27.69
CA LEU A 564 -26.79 -19.60 28.87
C LEU A 564 -27.98 -20.55 29.09
N GLU A 565 -27.73 -21.85 28.92
CA GLU A 565 -28.67 -22.87 29.39
C GLU A 565 -28.52 -22.98 30.92
N ASN A 566 -29.66 -22.97 31.62
CA ASN A 566 -29.72 -23.06 33.07
C ASN A 566 -29.26 -24.42 33.60
#